data_AF-A0A6N3ATJ8-F1
#
_entry.id   AF-A0A6N3ATJ8-F1
#
_cell.length_a   1.000
_cell.length_b   1.000
_cell.length_c   1.000
_cell.angle_alpha   90.00
_cell.angle_beta   90.00
_cell.angle_gamma   90.00
#
_symmetry.space_group_name_H-M   'P 1'
#
loop_
_entity.id
_entity.type
_entity.pdbx_description
1 polymer ?
#
loop_
_entity_poly.entity_id
_entity_poly.type
_entity_poly.pdbx_seq_one_letter_code
_entity_poly.pdbx_strand_id
1 'polypeptide(L)' 'MGDEVGDLGKIQEIRTTEDVEQANLGLSKGWLLLKITESVTAWEDGSKTSRVTYHLGRPKTLPI' A
#
# COMPACT_ATOMS: atom_id res chain seq x y z
N MET A 1 0.09 0.63 -28.15
CA MET A 1 0.59 0.47 -26.77
C MET A 1 -0.64 0.47 -25.89
N GLY A 2 -0.99 -0.69 -25.34
CA GLY A 2 -2.22 -0.86 -24.57
C GLY A 2 -2.06 -0.23 -23.20
N ASP A 3 -2.90 0.75 -22.90
CA ASP A 3 -3.15 1.22 -21.55
C ASP A 3 -3.86 0.10 -20.79
N GLU A 4 -3.10 -0.82 -20.21
CA GLU A 4 -3.57 -1.68 -19.13
C GLU A 4 -3.72 -0.83 -17.87
N VAL A 5 -4.68 0.09 -17.88
CA VAL A 5 -5.27 0.59 -16.64
C VAL A 5 -5.96 -0.61 -16.02
N GLY A 6 -5.21 -1.33 -15.17
CA GLY A 6 -5.66 -2.54 -14.51
C GLY A 6 -7.07 -2.35 -14.00
N ASP A 7 -7.98 -3.19 -14.48
CA ASP A 7 -9.41 -3.19 -14.21
C ASP A 7 -9.70 -3.14 -12.70
N LEU A 8 -9.82 -1.91 -12.16
CA LEU A 8 -10.13 -1.66 -10.75
C LEU A 8 -11.54 -2.17 -10.38
N GLY A 9 -12.35 -2.57 -11.37
CA GLY A 9 -13.66 -3.20 -11.18
C GLY A 9 -13.61 -4.58 -10.51
N LYS A 10 -12.42 -5.13 -10.26
CA LYS A 10 -12.22 -6.46 -9.62
C LYS A 10 -11.87 -6.40 -8.13
N ILE A 11 -11.83 -5.22 -7.51
CA ILE A 11 -11.54 -5.11 -6.06
C ILE A 11 -12.80 -5.52 -5.30
N GLN A 12 -12.79 -6.73 -4.73
CA GLN A 12 -13.91 -7.27 -3.96
C GLN A 12 -14.02 -6.66 -2.56
N GLU A 13 -12.89 -6.33 -1.93
CA GLU A 13 -12.85 -5.80 -0.57
C GLU A 13 -11.57 -4.98 -0.33
N ILE A 14 -11.69 -3.89 0.44
CA ILE A 14 -10.56 -3.09 0.91
C ILE A 14 -10.60 -3.08 2.44
N ARG A 15 -9.47 -3.40 3.07
CA ARG A 15 -9.29 -3.28 4.51
C ARG A 15 -8.03 -2.48 4.81
N THR A 16 -8.14 -1.55 5.74
CA THR A 16 -7.03 -0.72 6.22
C THR A 16 -6.68 -1.16 7.63
N THR A 17 -5.40 -1.34 7.92
CA THR A 17 -4.89 -1.69 9.25
C THR A 17 -3.51 -1.11 9.45
N GLU A 18 -3.19 -0.72 10.68
CA GLU A 18 -1.84 -0.34 11.11
C GLU A 18 -1.12 -1.49 11.83
N ASP A 19 -1.83 -2.58 12.12
CA ASP A 19 -1.30 -3.78 12.77
C ASP A 19 -0.61 -4.70 11.75
N VAL A 20 0.68 -4.97 12.00
CA VAL A 20 1.52 -5.85 11.19
C VAL A 20 0.99 -7.29 11.15
N GLU A 21 0.40 -7.79 12.24
CA GLU A 21 -0.15 -9.15 12.28
C GLU A 21 -1.37 -9.29 11.37
N GLN A 22 -2.25 -8.29 11.36
CA GLN A 22 -3.41 -8.25 10.45
C GLN A 22 -2.98 -8.13 8.99
N ALA A 23 -1.95 -7.34 8.69
CA ALA A 23 -1.39 -7.24 7.34
C ALA A 23 -0.81 -8.59 6.87
N ASN A 24 -0.07 -9.29 7.74
CA ASN A 24 0.48 -10.62 7.43
C ASN A 24 -0.61 -11.68 7.24
N LEU A 25 -1.68 -11.63 8.02
CA LEU A 25 -2.85 -12.50 7.83
C LEU A 25 -3.56 -12.23 6.51
N GLY A 26 -3.63 -10.97 6.07
CA GLY A 26 -4.13 -10.62 4.75
C GLY A 26 -3.28 -11.25 3.64
N LEU A 27 -1.95 -11.08 3.72
CA LEU A 27 -1.03 -11.69 2.76
C LEU A 27 -1.18 -13.21 2.66
N SER A 28 -1.30 -13.91 3.79
CA SER A 28 -1.44 -15.38 3.79
C SER A 28 -2.75 -15.84 3.16
N LYS A 29 -3.78 -14.98 3.13
CA LYS A 29 -5.06 -15.21 2.45
C LYS A 29 -5.07 -14.74 0.99
N GLY A 30 -3.93 -14.32 0.45
CA GLY A 30 -3.79 -13.89 -0.95
C GLY A 30 -4.15 -12.42 -1.21
N TRP A 31 -4.25 -11.59 -0.16
CA TRP A 31 -4.50 -10.16 -0.32
C TRP A 31 -3.25 -9.46 -0.84
N LEU A 32 -3.46 -8.43 -1.67
CA LEU A 32 -2.41 -7.48 -2.04
C LEU A 32 -2.25 -6.43 -0.93
N LEU A 33 -1.02 -6.25 -0.46
CA LEU A 33 -0.71 -5.17 0.48
C LEU A 33 -0.31 -3.91 -0.28
N LEU A 34 -0.99 -2.83 0.07
CA LEU A 34 -0.62 -1.47 -0.28
C LEU A 34 -0.15 -0.76 0.99
N LYS A 35 1.17 -0.65 1.19
CA LYS A 35 1.70 0.16 2.29
C LYS A 35 1.71 1.61 1.84
N ILE A 36 0.96 2.46 2.54
CA ILE A 36 0.97 3.91 2.35
C ILE A 36 1.82 4.52 3.45
N THR A 37 2.80 5.34 3.09
CA THR A 37 3.59 6.11 4.04
C THR A 37 3.51 7.57 3.66
N GLU A 38 2.98 8.39 4.56
CA GLU A 38 2.96 9.84 4.43
C GLU A 38 4.07 10.44 5.28
N SER A 39 4.86 11.33 4.69
CA SER A 39 5.84 12.14 5.40
C SER A 39 5.49 13.60 5.21
N VAL A 40 5.24 14.31 6.31
CA VAL A 40 4.91 15.74 6.31
C VAL A 40 6.14 16.52 6.75
N THR A 41 6.62 17.41 5.89
CA THR A 41 7.68 18.38 6.22
C THR A 41 7.02 19.74 6.45
N ALA A 42 7.19 20.30 7.64
CA ALA A 42 6.77 21.66 7.94
C ALA A 42 7.94 22.62 7.67
N TRP A 43 7.66 23.72 6.99
CA TRP A 43 8.64 24.75 6.64
C TRP A 43 8.54 25.95 7.57
N GLU A 44 9.61 26.74 7.64
CA GLU A 44 9.71 27.92 8.51
C GLU A 44 8.72 29.03 8.13
N ASP A 45 8.26 29.06 6.88
CA ASP A 45 7.24 29.99 6.38
C ASP A 45 5.79 29.58 6.75
N GLY A 46 5.64 28.50 7.53
CA GLY A 46 4.35 27.93 7.94
C GLY A 46 3.70 27.04 6.88
N SER A 47 4.32 26.87 5.71
CA SER A 47 3.85 25.93 4.69
C SER A 47 4.17 24.48 5.07
N LYS A 48 3.47 23.54 4.43
CA LYS A 48 3.68 22.10 4.63
C LYS A 48 3.78 21.39 3.29
N THR A 49 4.70 20.44 3.20
CA THR A 49 4.81 19.53 2.05
C THR A 49 4.59 18.10 2.51
N SER A 50 3.63 17.41 1.90
CA SER A 50 3.40 15.98 2.12
C SER A 50 3.98 15.15 0.98
N ARG A 51 4.69 14.07 1.32
CA ARG A 51 5.11 13.03 0.37
C ARG A 51 4.41 11.73 0.70
N VAL A 52 3.58 11.25 -0.22
CA VAL A 52 2.91 9.94 -0.12
C VAL A 52 3.69 8.93 -0.94
N THR A 53 4.17 7.86 -0.31
CA THR A 53 4.84 6.73 -0.96
C THR A 53 3.98 5.49 -0.82
N TYR A 54 3.73 4.79 -1.93
CA TYR A 54 3.01 3.52 -1.94
C TYR A 54 3.93 2.37 -2.35
N HIS A 55 3.87 1.26 -1.62
CA HIS A 55 4.57 0.02 -1.97
C HIS A 55 3.55 -1.10 -2.18
N LEU A 56 3.59 -1.70 -3.37
CA LEU A 56 2.82 -2.90 -3.68
C LEU A 56 3.67 -4.13 -3.37
N GLY A 57 3.37 -4.81 -2.27
CA GLY A 57 4.03 -6.06 -1.90
C GLY A 57 3.46 -7.23 -2.69
N ARG A 58 4.29 -7.94 -3.47
CA ARG A 58 3.97 -9.32 -3.87
C ARG A 58 4.47 -10.27 -2.78
N PRO A 59 3.75 -11.36 -2.45
CA PRO A 59 4.26 -12.37 -1.53
C PRO A 59 5.62 -12.87 -2.04
N LYS A 60 6.67 -12.66 -1.27
CA LYS A 60 7.96 -13.27 -1.54
C LYS A 60 7.85 -14.70 -1.03
N THR A 61 7.89 -15.69 -1.91
CA THR A 61 8.11 -17.08 -1.51
C THR A 61 9.43 -17.11 -0.74
N LEU A 62 9.35 -17.30 0.57
CA LEU A 62 10.54 -17.55 1.38
C LEU A 62 11.11 -18.90 0.94
N PRO A 63 12.41 -19.01 0.61
CA PRO A 63 13.00 -20.32 0.38
C PRO A 63 12.85 -21.15 1.67
N ILE A 64 12.30 -22.34 1.49
CA ILE A 64 12.15 -23.36 2.54
C ILE A 64 13.53 -23.83 2.99
#